data_AF-A0A0K9P1M6-F1
#
_entry.id   AF-A0A0K9P1M6-F1
#
_cell.length_a   1.000
_cell.length_b   1.000
_cell.length_c   1.000
_cell.angle_alpha   90.00
_cell.angle_beta   90.00
_cell.angle_gamma   90.00
#
_symmetry.space_group_name_H-M   'P 1'
#
loop_
_entity.id
_entity.type
_entity.pdbx_description
1 polymer ?
#
loop_
_entity_poly.entity_id
_entity_poly.type
_entity_poly.pdbx_seq_one_letter_code
_entity_poly.pdbx_strand_id
1 'polypeptide(L)'
;MDFLNFLFAFFSTEFVQVFSRTHMKMRVWERGAGATLACGIGTCVVAAVLEGHSERKCTVDLPGGPLEIHWKEEDNHVYMTGPAEVSFHGSVCL
;
A
#
# COMPACT_ATOMS: atom_id res chain seq x y z
N MET A 1 4.99 -16.74 -22.25
CA MET A 1 4.58 -15.78 -21.22
C MET A 1 5.80 -15.47 -20.39
N ASP A 2 6.35 -14.30 -20.58
CA ASP A 2 7.44 -13.70 -19.82
C ASP A 2 6.98 -13.45 -18.37
N PHE A 3 7.88 -13.65 -17.41
CA PHE A 3 7.61 -13.71 -15.97
C PHE A 3 6.86 -12.48 -15.43
N LEU A 4 7.13 -11.30 -15.98
CA LEU A 4 6.42 -10.06 -15.66
C LEU A 4 4.92 -10.13 -15.98
N ASN A 5 4.56 -10.69 -17.13
CA ASN A 5 3.16 -10.84 -17.52
C ASN A 5 2.43 -11.86 -16.64
N PHE A 6 3.14 -12.86 -16.11
CA PHE A 6 2.58 -13.79 -15.11
C PHE A 6 2.31 -13.09 -13.78
N LEU A 7 3.29 -12.34 -13.26
CA LEU A 7 3.18 -11.68 -11.95
C LEU A 7 1.96 -10.74 -11.89
N PHE A 8 1.80 -9.89 -12.90
CA PHE A 8 0.74 -8.89 -12.98
C PHE A 8 -0.65 -9.45 -13.31
N ALA A 9 -0.71 -10.67 -13.85
CA ALA A 9 -1.98 -11.36 -14.12
C ALA A 9 -2.57 -11.99 -12.86
N PHE A 10 -1.74 -12.43 -11.91
CA PHE A 10 -2.18 -13.24 -10.77
C PHE A 10 -1.97 -12.59 -9.40
N PHE A 11 -1.11 -11.58 -9.28
CA PHE A 11 -0.76 -10.97 -8.02
C PHE A 11 -0.77 -9.43 -8.12
N SER A 12 -1.21 -8.78 -7.04
CA SER A 12 -0.93 -7.36 -6.86
C SER A 12 0.54 -7.21 -6.45
N THR A 13 1.25 -6.27 -7.07
CA THR A 13 2.69 -6.06 -6.86
C THR A 13 2.94 -4.63 -6.40
N GLU A 14 3.65 -4.50 -5.29
CA GLU A 14 4.04 -3.23 -4.70
C GLU A 14 5.51 -2.95 -4.99
N PHE A 15 5.82 -1.75 -5.45
CA PHE A 15 7.17 -1.26 -5.72
C PHE A 15 7.48 -0.17 -4.71
N VAL A 16 8.50 -0.39 -3.88
CA VAL A 16 8.81 0.44 -2.72
C VAL A 16 10.19 1.07 -2.88
N GLN A 17 10.27 2.38 -2.63
CA GLN A 17 11.51 3.12 -2.43
C GLN A 17 11.57 3.60 -0.98
N VAL A 18 12.55 3.11 -0.23
CA VAL A 18 12.78 3.51 1.16
C VAL A 18 13.65 4.77 1.17
N PHE A 19 13.16 5.86 1.76
CA PHE A 19 13.93 7.10 1.93
C PHE A 19 14.59 7.15 3.31
N SER A 20 13.88 6.69 4.34
CA SER A 20 14.36 6.55 5.71
C SER A 20 13.64 5.39 6.39
N ARG A 21 14.05 5.06 7.62
CA ARG A 21 13.37 4.02 8.40
C ARG A 21 11.90 4.36 8.73
N THR A 22 11.47 5.61 8.58
CA THR A 22 10.10 6.05 8.90
C THR A 22 9.40 6.72 7.71
N HIS A 23 10.01 6.69 6.52
CA HIS A 23 9.43 7.30 5.32
C HIS A 23 9.80 6.51 4.06
N MET A 24 8.79 6.13 3.29
CA MET A 24 8.95 5.45 2.01
C MET A 24 7.93 5.94 0.98
N LYS A 25 8.19 5.64 -0.28
CA LYS A 25 7.26 5.86 -1.39
C LYS A 25 6.92 4.55 -2.05
N MET A 26 5.66 4.40 -2.44
CA MET A 26 5.14 3.16 -2.98
C MET A 26 4.34 3.41 -4.26
N ARG A 27 4.41 2.46 -5.20
CA ARG A 27 3.47 2.31 -6.31
C ARG A 27 2.96 0.88 -6.35
N VAL A 28 1.72 0.69 -6.78
CA VAL A 28 1.11 -0.64 -6.85
C VAL A 28 0.59 -0.91 -8.27
N TRP A 29 0.79 -2.13 -8.71
CA TRP A 29 0.01 -2.73 -9.79
C TRP A 29 -0.96 -3.72 -9.18
N GLU A 30 -2.25 -3.42 -9.22
CA GLU A 30 -3.30 -4.28 -8.69
C GLU A 30 -3.81 -5.26 -9.73
N ARG A 31 -4.00 -6.51 -9.31
CA ARG A 31 -4.61 -7.53 -10.15
C ARG A 31 -6.00 -7.10 -10.60
N GLY A 32 -6.18 -6.96 -11.91
CA GLY A 32 -7.47 -6.60 -12.52
C GLY A 32 -7.84 -5.11 -12.48
N ALA A 33 -7.05 -4.28 -11.80
CA ALA A 33 -7.25 -2.83 -11.74
C ALA A 33 -6.07 -2.02 -12.32
N GLY A 34 -4.89 -2.65 -12.49
CA GLY A 34 -3.70 -1.98 -13.02
C GLY A 34 -3.07 -1.03 -12.00
N ALA A 35 -2.48 0.06 -12.47
CA ALA A 35 -1.87 1.06 -11.59
C ALA A 35 -2.95 1.92 -10.91
N THR A 36 -3.14 1.74 -9.60
CA THR A 36 -4.10 2.52 -8.79
C THR A 36 -3.40 3.61 -7.99
N LEU A 37 -4.20 4.53 -7.42
CA LEU A 37 -3.67 5.68 -6.68
C LEU A 37 -3.19 5.32 -5.27
N ALA A 38 -3.79 4.32 -4.64
CA ALA A 38 -3.41 3.80 -3.32
C ALA A 38 -4.03 2.41 -3.07
N CYS A 39 -3.21 1.42 -2.68
CA CYS A 39 -3.62 0.10 -2.19
C CYS A 39 -2.39 -0.68 -1.65
N GLY A 40 -2.60 -1.68 -0.80
CA GLY A 40 -1.51 -2.58 -0.34
C GLY A 40 -0.50 -1.96 0.65
N ILE A 41 -0.84 -0.84 1.29
CA ILE A 41 0.15 -0.03 2.03
C ILE A 41 0.61 -0.70 3.34
N GLY A 42 -0.26 -1.47 4.00
CA GLY A 42 0.11 -2.19 5.22
C GLY A 42 1.09 -3.34 4.96
N THR A 43 0.99 -4.01 3.80
CA THR A 43 1.80 -5.18 3.47
C THR A 43 3.26 -4.83 3.18
N CYS A 44 3.53 -3.79 2.40
CA CYS A 44 4.90 -3.33 2.17
C CYS A 44 5.61 -2.85 3.43
N VAL A 45 4.92 -2.18 4.36
CA VAL A 45 5.53 -1.73 5.63
C VAL A 45 5.93 -2.93 6.49
N VAL A 46 5.06 -3.93 6.63
CA VAL A 46 5.39 -5.15 7.37
C VAL A 46 6.60 -5.85 6.76
N ALA A 47 6.63 -6.02 5.43
CA ALA A 47 7.77 -6.63 4.74
C ALA A 47 9.07 -5.82 4.96
N ALA A 48 9.02 -4.49 4.83
CA ALA A 48 10.18 -3.63 5.06
C ALA A 48 10.67 -3.66 6.50
N VAL A 49 9.78 -3.81 7.49
CA VAL A 49 10.16 -3.98 8.90
C VAL A 49 10.86 -5.32 9.13
N LEU A 50 10.31 -6.42 8.58
CA LEU A 50 10.89 -7.76 8.73
C LEU A 50 12.28 -7.87 8.08
N GLU A 51 12.51 -7.17 6.97
CA GLU A 51 13.80 -7.09 6.28
C GLU A 51 14.75 -6.03 6.89
N GLY A 52 14.33 -5.34 7.96
CA GLY A 52 15.16 -4.35 8.67
C GLY A 52 15.34 -3.00 7.96
N HIS A 53 14.52 -2.72 6.94
CA HIS A 53 14.54 -1.49 6.14
C HIS A 53 13.63 -0.37 6.68
N SER A 54 12.65 -0.68 7.53
CA SER A 54 11.70 0.28 8.10
C SER A 54 11.46 0.03 9.59
N GLU A 55 10.93 1.03 10.29
CA GLU A 55 10.31 0.92 11.61
C GLU A 55 8.82 0.56 11.48
N ARG A 56 8.26 0.07 12.58
CA ARG A 56 6.83 -0.28 12.72
C ARG A 56 5.88 0.89 12.51
N LYS A 57 6.35 2.12 12.69
CA LYS A 57 5.59 3.34 12.39
C LYS A 57 6.25 4.08 11.25
N CYS A 58 5.55 4.21 10.12
CA CYS A 58 6.12 4.72 8.88
C CYS A 58 5.08 5.50 8.08
N THR A 59 5.51 6.60 7.47
CA THR A 59 4.72 7.34 6.48
C THR A 59 5.02 6.79 5.09
N VAL A 60 3.97 6.49 4.33
CA VAL A 60 4.09 5.98 2.95
C VAL A 60 3.48 6.99 1.99
N ASP A 61 4.28 7.49 1.06
CA ASP A 61 3.81 8.36 -0.02
C ASP A 61 3.28 7.52 -1.19
N LEU A 62 2.02 7.76 -1.55
CA LEU A 62 1.37 7.16 -2.72
C LEU A 62 0.97 8.24 -3.73
N PRO A 63 0.67 7.88 -5.00
CA PRO A 63 0.11 8.84 -5.95
C PRO A 63 -1.16 9.54 -5.46
N GLY A 64 -2.00 8.85 -4.67
CA GLY A 64 -3.22 9.41 -4.08
C GLY A 64 -3.03 10.26 -2.81
N GLY A 65 -1.80 10.38 -2.31
CA GLY A 65 -1.49 11.09 -1.06
C GLY A 65 -0.79 10.19 -0.04
N PRO A 66 -0.27 10.78 1.05
CA PRO A 66 0.45 10.05 2.09
C PRO A 66 -0.53 9.29 3.01
N LEU A 67 -0.08 8.15 3.52
CA LEU A 67 -0.74 7.40 4.58
C LEU A 67 0.22 7.14 5.75
N GLU A 68 -0.31 7.17 6.97
CA GLU A 68 0.44 6.73 8.15
C GLU A 68 0.13 5.26 8.44
N ILE A 69 1.17 4.44 8.54
CA ILE A 69 1.06 3.04 8.92
C ILE A 69 1.69 2.83 10.29
N HIS A 70 1.01 2.04 11.12
CA HIS A 70 1.52 1.63 12.42
C HIS A 70 1.25 0.14 12.65
N TRP A 71 2.29 -0.68 12.56
CA TRP A 71 2.26 -2.08 12.98
C TRP A 71 2.57 -2.20 14.46
N LYS A 72 1.52 -2.08 15.26
CA LYS A 72 1.57 -1.92 16.70
C LYS A 72 1.98 -3.24 17.40
N GLU A 73 2.91 -3.16 18.34
CA GLU A 73 3.51 -4.35 18.97
C GLU A 73 2.60 -4.96 20.04
N GLU A 74 1.84 -4.14 20.75
CA GLU A 74 1.03 -4.58 21.89
C GLU A 74 -0.12 -5.52 21.49
N ASP A 75 -0.65 -5.36 20.28
CA ASP A 75 -1.76 -6.14 19.75
C ASP A 75 -1.41 -6.85 18.42
N ASN A 76 -0.20 -6.63 17.88
CA ASN A 76 0.26 -7.17 16.61
C ASN A 76 -0.65 -6.81 15.40
N HIS A 77 -1.39 -5.70 15.47
CA HIS A 77 -2.24 -5.23 14.37
C HIS A 77 -1.56 -4.14 13.53
N VAL A 78 -1.91 -4.09 12.25
CA VAL A 78 -1.49 -3.02 11.33
C VAL A 78 -2.61 -2.01 11.19
N TYR A 79 -2.35 -0.79 11.66
CA TYR A 79 -3.24 0.35 11.55
C TYR A 79 -2.82 1.23 10.38
N MET A 80 -3.82 1.79 9.68
CA MET A 80 -3.64 2.69 8.55
C MET A 80 -4.51 3.93 8.76
N THR A 81 -3.89 5.10 8.70
CA THR A 81 -4.57 6.39 8.86
C THR A 81 -4.40 7.23 7.61
N GLY A 82 -5.51 7.76 7.10
CA GLY A 82 -5.56 8.62 5.93
C GLY A 82 -6.93 9.29 5.76
N PRO A 83 -7.03 10.26 4.85
CA PRO A 83 -8.29 10.94 4.56
C PRO A 83 -9.26 10.03 3.78
N ALA A 84 -10.55 10.27 3.95
CA ALA A 84 -11.62 9.69 3.14
C ALA A 84 -12.72 10.74 2.93
N GLU A 85 -13.17 10.90 1.69
CA GLU A 85 -14.18 11.91 1.32
C GLU A 85 -15.30 11.29 0.51
N VAL A 86 -16.54 11.73 0.77
CA VAL A 86 -17.71 11.31 0.00
C VAL A 86 -17.75 12.13 -1.29
N SER A 87 -17.68 11.46 -2.44
CA SER A 87 -17.76 12.12 -3.75
C SER A 87 -19.21 12.39 -4.18
N PHE A 88 -20.07 11.36 -4.17
CA PHE A 88 -21.48 11.48 -4.56
C PHE A 88 -22.32 10.33 -4.01
N HIS A 89 -23.65 10.45 -4.16
CA HIS A 89 -24.63 9.39 -3.91
C HIS A 89 -25.42 9.10 -5.19
N GLY A 90 -25.85 7.85 -5.42
CA GLY A 90 -26.61 7.47 -6.61
C GLY A 90 -27.33 6.13 -6.50
N SER A 91 -28.13 5.81 -7.52
CA SER A 91 -28.88 4.55 -7.66
C SER A 91 -28.60 3.93 -9.03
N VAL A 92 -28.42 2.61 -9.09
CA VAL A 92 -28.22 1.85 -10.33
C VAL A 92 -29.26 0.73 -10.43
N CYS A 93 -29.81 0.52 -11.62
CA CYS A 93 -30.60 -0.67 -11.93
C CYS A 93 -29.64 -1.71 -12.51
N LEU A 94 -29.52 -2.86 -11.84
CA LEU A 94 -28.64 -3.95 -12.25
C LEU A 94 -29.34 -4.86 -13.27
#